data_AF-A0A7W6J1R5-F1
#
_entry.id   AF-A0A7W6J1R5-F1
#
_cell.length_a   1.000
_cell.length_b   1.000
_cell.length_c   1.000
_cell.angle_alpha   90.00
_cell.angle_beta   90.00
_cell.angle_gamma   90.00
#
_symmetry.space_group_name_H-M   'P 1'
#
loop_
_entity.id
_entity.type
_entity.pdbx_description
1 polymer ?
#
loop_
_entity_poly.entity_id
_entity_poly.type
_entity_poly.pdbx_seq_one_letter_code
_entity_poly.pdbx_strand_id
1 'polypeptide(L)'
;MIVSSADRSIAVLENGREIARGDIRFRGKATGLGDRVFTLAGADYRQGGLRWLKTDLKPGLAPQDAPSFDPAPRVLASLRDRVHLGMTILTTDQPAAAESRTPPGFTVISS
;
A
#
# COMPACT_ATOMS: atom_id res chain seq x y z
N MET A 1 -1.62 -4.01 1.98
CA MET A 1 -0.48 -4.17 1.04
C MET A 1 0.62 -3.18 1.41
N ILE A 2 1.86 -3.52 1.10
CA ILE A 2 3.04 -2.67 1.36
C ILE A 2 3.77 -2.45 0.03
N VAL A 3 4.12 -1.21 -0.28
CA VAL A 3 4.83 -0.79 -1.49
C VAL A 3 6.12 -0.10 -1.06
N SER A 4 7.26 -0.69 -1.38
CA SER A 4 8.57 -0.12 -1.06
C SER A 4 9.23 0.43 -2.32
N SER A 5 9.65 1.69 -2.26
CA SER A 5 10.44 2.31 -3.33
C SER A 5 11.89 1.84 -3.30
N ALA A 6 12.46 1.60 -2.11
CA ALA A 6 13.81 1.07 -1.91
C ALA A 6 13.97 -0.34 -2.53
N ASP A 7 13.01 -1.22 -2.26
CA ASP A 7 13.03 -2.59 -2.78
C ASP A 7 12.45 -2.70 -4.20
N ARG A 8 11.80 -1.63 -4.70
CA ARG A 8 10.98 -1.63 -5.92
C ARG A 8 10.01 -2.81 -5.96
N SER A 9 9.34 -3.06 -4.84
CA SER A 9 8.47 -4.22 -4.67
C SER A 9 7.14 -3.86 -4.03
N ILE A 10 6.17 -4.74 -4.28
CA ILE A 10 4.86 -4.77 -3.62
C ILE A 10 4.69 -6.12 -2.93
N ALA A 11 4.23 -6.08 -1.68
CA ALA A 11 3.80 -7.23 -0.91
C ALA A 11 2.32 -7.11 -0.56
N VAL A 12 1.56 -8.16 -0.83
CA VAL A 12 0.17 -8.31 -0.40
C VAL A 12 0.17 -9.16 0.86
N LEU A 13 -0.43 -8.62 1.92
CA LEU A 13 -0.56 -9.30 3.20
C LEU A 13 -2.04 -9.50 3.51
N GLU A 14 -2.35 -10.63 4.11
CA GLU A 14 -3.66 -10.98 4.63
C GLU A 14 -3.44 -11.56 6.04
N ASN A 15 -4.05 -10.94 7.05
CA ASN A 15 -3.86 -11.30 8.46
C ASN A 15 -2.38 -11.40 8.88
N GLY A 16 -1.55 -10.46 8.42
CA GLY A 16 -0.11 -10.42 8.70
C GLY A 16 0.75 -11.41 7.89
N ARG A 17 0.14 -12.35 7.17
CA ARG A 17 0.85 -13.30 6.31
C ARG A 17 1.03 -12.74 4.91
N GLU A 18 2.23 -12.84 4.36
CA GLU A 18 2.47 -12.53 2.95
C GLU A 18 1.83 -13.59 2.05
N ILE A 19 0.97 -13.14 1.14
CA ILE A 19 0.25 -14.01 0.21
C ILE A 19 0.75 -13.85 -1.23
N ALA A 20 1.35 -12.70 -1.55
CA ALA A 20 2.00 -12.45 -2.81
C ALA A 20 3.05 -11.35 -2.65
N ARG A 21 4.14 -11.45 -3.40
CA ARG A 21 5.14 -10.40 -3.55
C ARG A 21 5.55 -10.29 -5.01
N GLY A 22 5.89 -9.12 -5.49
CA GLY A 22 6.46 -8.96 -6.83
C GLY A 22 7.07 -7.60 -7.02
N ASP A 23 7.80 -7.47 -8.13
CA ASP A 23 8.41 -6.21 -8.52
C ASP A 23 7.33 -5.23 -8.98
N ILE A 24 7.60 -3.94 -8.81
CA ILE A 24 6.78 -2.86 -9.36
C ILE A 24 7.59 -2.00 -10.30
N ARG A 25 6.93 -1.50 -11.33
CA ARG A 25 7.45 -0.39 -12.14
C ARG A 25 6.69 0.87 -11.77
N PHE A 26 7.43 1.89 -11.36
CA PHE A 26 6.88 3.21 -11.15
C PHE A 26 6.66 3.90 -12.49
N ARG A 27 5.48 4.51 -12.67
CA ARG A 27 5.23 5.39 -13.81
C ARG A 27 5.80 6.78 -13.49
N GLY A 28 6.76 7.26 -14.28
CA GLY A 28 7.39 8.58 -14.15
C GLY A 28 8.68 8.61 -13.32
N LYS A 29 9.23 9.82 -13.10
CA LYS A 29 10.46 10.06 -12.32
C LYS A 29 10.17 10.19 -10.81
N ALA A 30 9.42 9.26 -10.23
CA ALA A 30 9.16 9.31 -8.79
C ALA A 30 10.47 9.17 -8.02
N THR A 31 10.87 10.21 -7.29
CA THR A 31 12.09 10.24 -6.44
C THR A 31 11.89 9.55 -5.09
N GLY A 32 10.65 9.18 -4.76
CA GLY A 32 10.25 8.46 -3.55
C GLY A 32 8.73 8.39 -3.47
N LEU A 33 8.21 7.34 -2.83
CA LEU A 33 6.79 7.17 -2.54
C LEU A 33 6.39 7.82 -1.21
N GLY A 34 7.35 8.16 -0.35
CA GLY A 34 7.16 8.59 1.03
C GLY A 34 6.48 7.53 1.91
N ASP A 35 6.54 7.77 3.23
CA ASP A 35 5.85 6.95 4.21
C ASP A 35 4.40 7.42 4.35
N ARG A 36 3.46 6.69 3.75
CA ARG A 36 2.03 7.08 3.67
C ARG A 36 1.13 5.88 3.79
N VAL A 37 -0.07 6.10 4.34
CA VAL A 37 -1.11 5.09 4.44
C VAL A 37 -2.31 5.53 3.61
N PHE A 38 -2.84 4.64 2.77
CA PHE A 38 -4.04 4.88 1.97
C PHE A 38 -5.05 3.77 2.24
N THR A 39 -6.33 4.10 2.36
CA THR A 39 -7.40 3.13 2.58
C THR A 39 -8.42 3.21 1.44
N LEU A 40 -8.78 2.06 0.89
CA LEU A 40 -9.80 1.97 -0.16
C LEU A 40 -11.16 2.32 0.43
N ALA A 41 -11.74 3.43 -0.01
CA ALA A 41 -13.00 3.94 0.51
C ALA A 41 -14.18 3.72 -0.44
N GLY A 42 -13.92 3.40 -1.71
CA GLY A 42 -14.97 3.20 -2.69
C GLY A 42 -14.44 2.94 -4.10
N ALA A 43 -15.37 2.76 -5.03
CA ALA A 43 -15.09 2.97 -6.44
C ALA A 43 -15.34 4.44 -6.80
N ASP A 44 -14.51 5.00 -7.66
CA ASP A 44 -14.79 6.26 -8.36
C ASP A 44 -15.48 5.93 -9.68
N TYR A 45 -16.81 5.99 -9.66
CA TYR A 45 -17.65 5.70 -10.83
C TYR A 45 -17.53 6.75 -11.95
N ARG A 46 -17.01 7.95 -11.66
CA ARG A 46 -16.82 9.00 -12.69
C ARG A 46 -15.52 8.82 -13.46
N GLN A 47 -14.49 8.25 -12.83
CA GLN A 47 -13.19 8.00 -13.45
C GLN A 47 -12.93 6.53 -13.79
N GLY A 48 -13.88 5.62 -13.50
CA GLY A 48 -13.71 4.18 -13.73
C GLY A 48 -12.62 3.55 -12.86
N GLY A 49 -12.37 4.13 -11.68
CA GLY A 49 -11.22 3.82 -10.83
C GLY A 49 -11.58 3.45 -9.39
N LEU A 50 -10.55 3.25 -8.57
CA LEU A 50 -10.69 3.03 -7.13
C LEU A 50 -10.45 4.36 -6.39
N ARG A 51 -11.30 4.67 -5.41
CA ARG A 51 -11.17 5.86 -4.56
C ARG A 51 -10.38 5.53 -3.30
N TRP A 52 -9.18 6.09 -3.18
CA TRP A 52 -8.32 5.93 -2.03
C TRP A 52 -8.37 7.16 -1.13
N LEU A 53 -8.40 6.95 0.19
CA LEU A 53 -8.25 8.00 1.18
C LEU A 53 -6.87 7.91 1.82
N LYS A 54 -6.06 8.94 1.62
CA LYS A 54 -4.81 9.08 2.35
C LYS A 54 -5.11 9.35 3.83
N THR A 55 -4.55 8.53 4.70
CA THR A 55 -4.57 8.74 6.15
C THR A 55 -3.36 9.59 6.51
N ASP A 56 -3.60 10.87 6.74
CA ASP A 56 -2.60 11.80 7.26
C ASP A 56 -2.77 11.93 8.78
N LEU A 57 -1.66 11.98 9.53
CA LEU A 57 -1.66 12.21 10.98
C LEU A 57 -1.99 13.69 11.36
N LYS A 58 -2.31 14.54 10.38
CA LYS A 58 -2.66 15.95 10.56
C LYS A 58 -4.08 16.21 10.03
N PRO A 59 -5.01 16.77 10.83
CA PRO A 59 -6.33 17.15 10.35
C PRO A 59 -6.25 18.20 9.23
N GLY A 60 -7.15 18.12 8.24
CA GLY A 60 -7.39 19.21 7.28
C GLY A 60 -6.77 19.10 5.89
N LEU A 61 -6.22 17.95 5.49
CA LEU A 61 -5.71 17.74 4.13
C LEU A 61 -6.76 17.11 3.21
N ALA A 62 -6.82 17.60 1.97
CA ALA A 62 -7.70 17.09 0.94
C ALA A 62 -7.34 15.64 0.56
N PRO A 63 -8.30 14.83 0.08
CA PRO A 63 -8.01 13.50 -0.46
C PRO A 63 -6.89 13.58 -1.51
N GLN A 64 -5.84 12.79 -1.32
CA GLN A 64 -4.78 12.61 -2.32
C GLN A 64 -4.93 11.25 -2.97
N ASP A 65 -4.71 11.20 -4.28
CA ASP A 65 -4.70 9.96 -5.03
C ASP A 65 -3.55 9.06 -4.57
N ALA A 66 -3.82 7.76 -4.47
CA ALA A 66 -2.77 6.79 -4.25
C ALA A 66 -1.78 6.80 -5.43
N PRO A 67 -0.48 6.54 -5.19
CA PRO A 67 0.49 6.47 -6.27
C PRO A 67 0.10 5.39 -7.29
N SER A 68 0.26 5.72 -8.58
CA SER A 68 0.08 4.75 -9.66
C SER A 68 1.35 3.94 -9.88
N PHE A 69 1.21 2.62 -9.86
CA PHE A 69 2.29 1.67 -10.12
C PHE A 69 1.74 0.48 -10.93
N ASP A 70 2.62 -0.16 -11.67
CA ASP A 70 2.29 -1.36 -12.44
C ASP A 70 2.85 -2.58 -11.71
N PRO A 71 1.99 -3.34 -10.99
CA PRO A 71 2.42 -4.52 -10.25
C PRO A 71 2.66 -5.70 -11.20
N ALA A 72 3.56 -6.61 -10.82
CA ALA A 72 3.76 -7.88 -11.51
C ALA A 72 2.42 -8.64 -11.68
N PRO A 73 2.20 -9.37 -12.81
CA PRO A 73 0.93 -10.05 -13.08
C PRO A 73 0.43 -10.98 -11.96
N ARG A 74 1.35 -11.68 -11.27
CA ARG A 74 1.02 -12.55 -10.14
C ARG A 74 0.43 -11.80 -8.94
N VAL A 75 0.88 -10.56 -8.71
CA VAL A 75 0.37 -9.68 -7.66
C VAL A 75 -1.01 -9.17 -8.05
N LEU A 76 -1.17 -8.74 -9.31
CA LEU A 76 -2.46 -8.29 -9.83
C LEU A 76 -3.53 -9.39 -9.74
N ALA A 77 -3.18 -10.62 -10.11
CA ALA A 77 -4.07 -11.78 -9.97
C ALA A 77 -4.46 -12.00 -8.50
N SER A 78 -3.49 -11.94 -7.58
CA SER A 78 -3.75 -12.09 -6.14
C SER A 78 -4.63 -10.98 -5.57
N LEU A 79 -4.51 -9.75 -6.09
CA LEU A 79 -5.30 -8.60 -5.67
C LEU A 79 -6.75 -8.70 -6.15
N ARG A 80 -7.01 -9.14 -7.38
CA ARG A 80 -8.37 -9.14 -7.98
C ARG A 80 -9.44 -9.76 -7.09
N ASP A 81 -9.13 -10.88 -6.44
CA ASP A 81 -10.08 -11.60 -5.58
C ASP A 81 -10.16 -11.02 -4.16
N ARG A 82 -9.34 -10.01 -3.84
CA ARG A 82 -9.14 -9.50 -2.49
C ARG A 82 -9.36 -8.01 -2.36
N VAL A 83 -9.50 -7.27 -3.46
CA VAL A 83 -9.80 -5.83 -3.38
C VAL A 83 -11.19 -5.66 -2.76
N HIS A 84 -11.22 -5.08 -1.57
CA HIS A 84 -12.45 -4.76 -0.84
C HIS A 84 -12.30 -3.42 -0.10
N LEU A 85 -13.42 -2.81 0.26
CA LEU A 85 -13.42 -1.59 1.08
C LEU A 85 -12.66 -1.81 2.39
N GLY A 86 -11.88 -0.83 2.80
CA GLY A 86 -10.99 -0.95 3.96
C GLY A 86 -9.62 -1.58 3.65
N MET A 87 -9.38 -2.07 2.43
CA MET A 87 -8.03 -2.47 2.03
C MET A 87 -7.06 -1.30 2.17
N THR A 88 -5.89 -1.54 2.77
CA THR A 88 -4.89 -0.50 3.03
C THR A 88 -3.65 -0.67 2.16
N ILE A 89 -3.11 0.43 1.64
CA ILE A 89 -1.79 0.54 1.05
C ILE A 89 -0.90 1.31 2.02
N LEU A 90 0.20 0.69 2.43
CA LEU A 90 1.32 1.38 3.05
C LEU A 90 2.38 1.61 1.97
N THR A 91 2.78 2.85 1.74
CA THR A 91 3.97 3.15 0.96
C THR A 91 5.12 3.48 1.89
N THR A 92 6.34 3.16 1.48
CA THR A 92 7.54 3.55 2.21
C THR A 92 8.74 3.73 1.30
N ASP A 93 9.65 4.62 1.71
CA ASP A 93 10.97 4.77 1.09
C ASP A 93 12.05 3.91 1.75
N GLN A 94 11.67 3.06 2.71
CA GLN A 94 12.55 2.11 3.40
C GLN A 94 12.40 0.67 2.86
N PRO A 95 13.37 -0.22 3.10
CA PRO A 95 13.21 -1.65 2.84
C PRO A 95 12.04 -2.26 3.62
N ALA A 96 11.23 -3.08 2.96
CA ALA A 96 9.98 -3.67 3.47
C ALA A 96 10.01 -5.21 3.45
N ALA A 97 11.18 -5.77 3.73
CA ALA A 97 11.37 -7.20 3.92
C ALA A 97 10.59 -7.71 5.14
N ALA A 98 10.49 -9.03 5.32
CA ALA A 98 9.68 -9.60 6.39
C ALA A 98 10.23 -9.26 7.79
N GLU A 99 11.54 -9.05 7.87
CA GLU A 99 12.32 -8.78 9.08
C GLU A 99 12.09 -7.36 9.62
N SER A 100 11.60 -6.44 8.79
CA SER A 100 11.22 -5.09 9.25
C SER A 100 9.83 -5.04 9.88
N ARG A 101 9.15 -6.18 10.01
CA ARG A 101 7.81 -6.29 10.60
C ARG A 101 7.91 -6.82 12.03
N THR A 102 7.06 -6.32 12.90
CA THR A 102 6.93 -6.86 14.25
C THR A 102 6.18 -8.21 14.22
N PRO A 103 6.59 -9.19 15.03
CA PRO A 103 5.90 -10.46 15.12
C PRO A 103 4.51 -10.29 15.75
N PRO A 104 3.57 -11.22 15.50
CA PRO A 104 2.30 -11.26 16.19
C PRO A 104 2.48 -11.24 17.72
N GLY A 105 1.61 -10.50 18.42
CA GLY A 105 1.68 -10.38 19.88
C GLY A 105 2.64 -9.31 20.40
N PHE A 106 3.27 -8.51 19.53
CA PHE A 106 4.04 -7.35 19.97
C PHE A 106 3.14 -6.30 20.63
N THR A 107 3.61 -5.69 21.71
CA THR A 107 2.90 -4.62 22.42
C THR A 107 3.60 -3.28 22.21
N VAL A 108 2.84 -2.28 21.76
CA VAL A 108 3.31 -0.89 21.71
C VAL A 108 2.97 -0.24 23.05
N ILE A 109 4.00 0.20 23.79
CA ILE A 109 3.82 1.01 25.00
C ILE A 109 4.08 2.47 24.59
N SER A 110 3.05 3.30 24.67
CA SER A 110 3.15 4.75 24.45
C SER A 110 2.87 5.48 25.77
N SER A 111 3.60 6.57 26.02
CA SER A 111 3.41 7.49 27.15
C SER A 111 2.20 8.39 26.99
#